data_AF-A0A941JPM3-F1
#
_entry.id   AF-A0A941JPM3-F1
#
_cell.length_a   1.000
_cell.length_b   1.000
_cell.length_c   1.000
_cell.angle_alpha   90.00
_cell.angle_beta   90.00
_cell.angle_gamma   90.00
#
_symmetry.space_group_name_H-M   'P 1'
#
loop_
_entity.id
_entity.type
_entity.pdbx_description
1 polymer ?
#
loop_
_entity_poly.entity_id
_entity_poly.type
_entity_poly.pdbx_seq_one_letter_code
_entity_poly.pdbx_strand_id
1 'polypeptide(L)'
;MLVKTSKEIESITEIDEEVWKPPLPPTDLVFDDEEVLESNRHRLNINALIRSVQQAFVGRNDFFTGGNMFIYYSSAQVRNQDYKGPDFFVVLN
;
A
#
# COMPACT_ATOMS: atom_id res chain seq x y z
N MET A 1 -17.47 -29.38 -60.03
CA MET A 1 -17.40 -27.92 -59.85
C MET A 1 -17.80 -27.62 -58.41
N LEU A 2 -16.95 -27.25 -57.43
CA LEU A 2 -15.50 -27.12 -57.32
C LEU A 2 -15.00 -28.21 -56.33
N VAL A 3 -13.94 -28.94 -56.69
CA VAL A 3 -13.17 -29.74 -55.74
C VAL A 3 -12.19 -28.78 -55.06
N LYS A 4 -12.45 -28.40 -53.81
CA LYS A 4 -11.48 -27.64 -53.02
C LYS A 4 -10.27 -28.55 -52.78
N THR A 5 -9.12 -28.06 -53.18
CA THR A 5 -7.84 -28.76 -53.24
C THR A 5 -7.33 -29.01 -51.82
N SER A 6 -6.66 -30.14 -51.59
CA SER A 6 -6.10 -30.58 -50.29
C SER A 6 -5.18 -29.56 -49.59
N LYS A 7 -4.68 -28.56 -50.33
CA LYS A 7 -3.94 -27.42 -49.78
C LYS A 7 -4.77 -26.44 -48.93
N GLU A 8 -6.08 -26.37 -49.10
CA GLU A 8 -6.95 -25.49 -48.30
C GLU A 8 -7.32 -26.08 -46.93
N ILE A 9 -7.07 -27.37 -46.69
CA ILE A 9 -7.42 -28.07 -45.44
C ILE A 9 -6.22 -28.08 -44.47
N GLU A 10 -4.99 -28.07 -44.98
CA GLU A 10 -3.76 -27.99 -44.17
C GLU A 10 -3.54 -26.61 -43.53
N SER A 11 -4.25 -25.56 -43.97
CA SER A 11 -4.08 -24.20 -43.44
C SER A 11 -4.97 -23.86 -42.23
N ILE A 12 -5.69 -24.84 -41.67
CA ILE A 12 -6.63 -24.62 -40.54
C ILE A 12 -6.05 -25.14 -39.20
N THR A 13 -4.88 -25.77 -39.19
CA THR A 13 -4.27 -26.36 -37.98
C THR A 13 -3.01 -25.64 -37.49
N GLU A 14 -2.94 -24.33 -37.64
CA GLU A 14 -2.00 -23.49 -36.87
C GLU A 14 -2.78 -22.32 -36.28
N ILE A 15 -3.57 -22.62 -35.25
CA ILE A 15 -3.95 -21.60 -34.28
C ILE A 15 -2.70 -21.43 -33.41
N ASP A 16 -1.88 -20.46 -33.80
CA ASP A 16 -0.74 -20.03 -33.00
C ASP A 16 -1.32 -19.45 -31.69
N GLU A 17 -1.36 -20.29 -30.65
CA GLU A 17 -1.66 -19.86 -29.29
C GLU A 17 -0.49 -19.02 -28.79
N GLU A 18 -0.38 -17.80 -29.31
CA GLU A 18 0.44 -16.75 -28.73
C GLU A 18 -0.25 -16.31 -27.43
N VAL A 19 -0.20 -17.19 -26.42
CA VAL A 19 -0.63 -16.93 -25.06
C VAL A 19 0.21 -15.74 -24.59
N TRP A 20 -0.42 -14.57 -24.52
CA TRP A 20 0.15 -13.40 -23.87
C TRP A 20 0.62 -13.79 -22.47
N LYS A 21 1.93 -13.97 -22.30
CA LYS A 21 2.56 -14.16 -21.00
C LYS A 21 2.96 -12.77 -20.51
N PRO A 22 2.29 -12.20 -19.50
CA PRO A 22 2.74 -10.93 -18.95
C PRO A 22 4.21 -11.10 -18.48
N PRO A 23 5.07 -10.09 -18.70
CA PRO A 23 6.43 -10.15 -18.19
C PRO A 23 6.38 -10.41 -16.69
N LEU A 24 7.22 -11.33 -16.21
CA LEU A 24 7.33 -11.61 -14.78
C LEU A 24 7.65 -10.29 -14.07
N PRO A 25 6.99 -9.99 -12.94
CA PRO A 25 7.32 -8.79 -12.18
C PRO A 25 8.82 -8.82 -11.85
N PRO A 26 9.51 -7.67 -11.85
CA PRO A 26 10.92 -7.60 -11.50
C PRO A 26 11.16 -8.35 -10.19
N THR A 27 12.01 -9.38 -10.21
CA THR A 27 12.34 -10.16 -9.00
C THR A 27 13.24 -9.37 -8.05
N ASP A 28 13.86 -8.30 -8.56
CA ASP A 28 14.66 -7.33 -7.81
C ASP A 28 13.75 -6.20 -7.30
N LEU A 29 12.79 -6.57 -6.47
CA LEU A 29 12.06 -5.60 -5.67
C LEU A 29 13.02 -5.13 -4.57
N VAL A 30 13.07 -3.83 -4.32
CA VAL A 30 13.69 -3.30 -3.10
C VAL A 30 12.90 -3.86 -1.92
N PHE A 31 13.37 -4.97 -1.34
CA PHE A 31 12.69 -5.70 -0.26
C PHE A 31 12.82 -4.98 1.09
N ASP A 32 13.67 -3.97 1.15
CA ASP A 32 14.11 -3.30 2.36
C ASP A 32 14.23 -1.81 2.04
N ASP A 33 13.42 -1.00 2.71
CA ASP A 33 13.48 0.47 2.69
C ASP A 33 14.51 1.00 3.69
N GLU A 34 15.40 0.14 4.20
CA GLU A 34 16.41 0.39 5.25
C GLU A 34 15.79 0.77 6.62
N GLU A 35 14.47 0.75 6.72
CA GLU A 35 13.74 1.04 7.95
C GLU A 35 13.42 -0.26 8.68
N VAL A 36 13.77 -0.29 9.97
CA VAL A 36 13.53 -1.49 10.79
C VAL A 36 12.03 -1.75 10.87
N LEU A 37 11.62 -2.93 10.41
CA LEU A 37 10.23 -3.39 10.52
C LEU A 37 9.69 -3.18 11.93
N GLU A 38 8.45 -2.70 11.99
CA GLU A 38 7.82 -2.36 13.24
C GLU A 38 7.75 -3.54 14.20
N SER A 39 8.50 -3.45 15.30
CA SER A 39 8.57 -4.53 16.28
C SER A 39 7.30 -4.57 17.16
N ASN A 40 6.98 -5.75 17.71
CA ASN A 40 5.89 -5.88 18.70
C ASN A 40 6.06 -4.89 19.87
N ARG A 41 7.30 -4.62 20.29
CA ARG A 41 7.61 -3.64 21.34
C ARG A 41 7.21 -2.22 20.94
N HIS A 42 7.43 -1.83 19.69
CA HIS A 42 7.03 -0.50 19.20
C HIS A 42 5.51 -0.32 19.26
N ARG A 43 4.76 -1.33 18.81
CA ARG A 43 3.29 -1.33 18.91
C ARG A 43 2.80 -1.24 20.35
N LEU A 44 3.44 -1.97 21.28
CA LEU A 44 3.10 -1.90 22.71
C LEU A 44 3.35 -0.50 23.28
N ASN A 45 4.46 0.14 22.92
CA ASN A 45 4.80 1.49 23.36
C ASN A 45 3.78 2.52 22.87
N ILE A 46 3.43 2.48 21.57
CA ILE A 46 2.40 3.38 21.00
C ILE A 46 1.06 3.19 21.74
N ASN A 47 0.64 1.94 21.95
CA ASN A 47 -0.60 1.65 22.67
C ASN A 47 -0.58 2.16 24.12
N ALA A 48 0.56 2.06 24.82
CA ALA A 48 0.71 2.59 26.16
C ALA A 48 0.55 4.12 26.20
N LEU A 49 1.11 4.83 25.22
CA LEU A 49 0.98 6.28 25.09
C LEU A 49 -0.47 6.69 24.80
N ILE A 50 -1.11 6.03 23.83
CA ILE A 50 -2.53 6.28 23.48
C ILE A 50 -3.42 6.12 24.72
N ARG A 51 -3.27 5.01 25.45
CA ARG A 51 -4.06 4.75 26.66
C ARG A 51 -3.81 5.78 27.76
N SER A 52 -2.56 6.23 27.93
CA SER A 52 -2.20 7.24 28.92
C SER A 52 -2.90 8.58 28.63
N VAL A 53 -2.94 8.99 27.36
CA VAL A 53 -3.63 10.23 26.95
C VAL A 53 -5.15 10.09 27.10
N GLN A 54 -5.72 8.96 26.68
CA GLN A 54 -7.14 8.68 26.87
C GLN A 54 -7.52 8.75 28.36
N GLN A 55 -6.68 8.20 29.24
CA GLN A 55 -6.89 8.27 30.69
C GLN A 55 -6.74 9.69 31.26
N ALA A 56 -5.77 10.47 30.76
CA ALA A 56 -5.57 11.85 31.19
C ALA A 56 -6.73 12.78 30.76
N PHE A 57 -7.43 12.43 29.68
CA PHE A 57 -8.48 13.25 29.07
C PHE A 57 -9.88 12.58 29.07
N VAL A 58 -10.16 11.68 30.01
CA VAL A 58 -11.46 10.97 30.11
C VAL A 58 -12.68 11.91 30.08
N GLY A 59 -12.57 13.11 30.64
CA GLY A 59 -13.66 14.09 30.68
C GLY A 59 -13.72 15.04 29.46
N ARG A 60 -12.85 14.86 28.47
CA ARG A 60 -12.71 15.75 27.32
C ARG A 60 -13.12 15.01 26.04
N ASN A 61 -13.78 15.73 25.14
CA ASN A 61 -14.16 15.25 23.82
C ASN A 61 -13.53 16.08 22.69
N ASP A 62 -12.64 17.00 23.04
CA ASP A 62 -12.02 18.00 22.18
C ASP A 62 -10.56 17.65 21.85
N PHE A 63 -10.25 16.36 21.77
CA PHE A 63 -8.91 15.88 21.41
C PHE A 63 -8.99 14.59 20.59
N PHE A 64 -7.92 14.32 19.85
CA PHE A 64 -7.69 13.05 19.18
C PHE A 64 -6.28 12.56 19.46
N THR A 65 -6.10 11.26 19.65
CA THR A 65 -4.78 10.65 19.78
C THR A 65 -4.69 9.38 18.93
N GLY A 66 -3.54 9.17 18.32
CA GLY A 66 -3.28 8.04 17.44
C GLY A 66 -1.79 7.86 17.19
N GLY A 67 -1.45 6.95 16.31
CA GLY A 67 -0.08 6.64 15.96
C GLY A 67 0.00 5.85 14.67
N ASN A 68 1.19 5.81 14.05
CA ASN A 68 1.42 5.12 12.78
C ASN A 68 0.42 5.57 11.68
N MET A 69 0.21 6.88 11.57
CA MET A 69 -0.63 7.54 10.55
C MET A 69 0.06 8.78 10.00
N PHE A 70 -0.27 9.17 8.76
CA PHE A 70 0.25 10.40 8.15
C PHE A 70 -0.62 11.61 8.52
N ILE A 71 0.05 12.70 8.93
CA ILE A 71 -0.55 13.99 9.22
C ILE A 71 -0.14 14.96 8.11
N TYR A 72 -1.13 15.59 7.50
CA TYR A 72 -0.95 16.64 6.51
C TYR A 72 -1.21 18.00 7.17
N TYR A 73 -0.22 18.88 7.19
CA TYR A 73 -0.38 20.23 7.76
C TYR A 73 -1.00 21.23 6.77
N SER A 74 -1.00 20.89 5.48
CA SER A 74 -1.59 21.68 4.41
C SER A 74 -2.85 21.02 3.86
N SER A 75 -3.91 21.82 3.69
CA SER A 75 -5.17 21.38 3.06
C SER A 75 -5.02 21.00 1.59
N ALA A 76 -3.98 21.52 0.92
CA ALA A 76 -3.68 21.19 -0.47
C ALA A 76 -3.06 19.79 -0.63
N GLN A 77 -2.79 19.06 0.46
CA GLN A 77 -2.22 17.69 0.48
C GLN A 77 -1.05 17.53 -0.52
N VAL A 78 -0.22 18.58 -0.65
CA VAL A 78 0.83 18.60 -1.65
C VAL A 78 1.86 17.56 -1.25
N ARG A 79 1.99 16.50 -2.07
CA ARG A 79 2.82 15.30 -1.83
C ARG A 79 4.29 15.57 -1.46
N ASN A 80 4.78 16.80 -1.63
CA ASN A 80 6.18 17.19 -1.41
C ASN A 80 6.37 18.31 -0.38
N GLN A 81 5.32 18.78 0.28
CA GLN A 81 5.43 19.83 1.30
C GLN A 81 4.51 19.50 2.50
N ASP A 82 5.15 19.28 3.64
CA ASP A 82 4.55 19.30 4.97
C ASP A 82 3.58 18.17 5.33
N TYR A 83 4.04 16.93 5.17
CA TYR A 83 3.47 15.79 5.89
C TYR A 83 4.48 15.14 6.83
N LYS A 84 3.99 14.57 7.93
CA LYS A 84 4.77 13.77 8.88
C LYS A 84 4.04 12.47 9.16
N GLY A 85 4.78 11.37 9.26
CA GLY A 85 4.26 10.08 9.75
C GLY A 85 4.80 9.79 11.14
N PRO A 86 4.25 10.41 12.21
CA PRO A 86 4.72 10.14 13.55
C PRO A 86 4.25 8.77 14.06
N ASP A 87 5.09 8.13 14.87
CA ASP A 87 4.75 6.90 15.59
C ASP A 87 3.59 7.09 16.56
N PHE A 88 3.51 8.27 17.19
CA PHE A 88 2.47 8.67 18.13
C PHE A 88 2.22 10.18 18.04
N PHE A 89 0.96 10.61 18.16
CA PHE A 89 0.60 12.01 18.21
C PHE A 89 -0.70 12.27 18.99
N VAL A 90 -0.87 13.55 19.35
CA VAL A 90 -2.10 14.09 19.96
C VAL A 90 -2.43 15.38 19.24
N VAL A 91 -3.70 15.53 18.84
CA VAL A 91 -4.27 16.77 18.33
C VAL A 91 -5.22 17.32 19.40
N LEU A 92 -5.08 18.60 19.70
CA LEU A 92 -5.89 19.34 20.66
C LEU A 92 -6.69 20.40 19.90
N ASN A 93 -7.90 20.70 20.38
CA ASN A 93 -8.74 21.80 19.90
C ASN A 93 -8.44 23.12 20.63
#